data_AF-A0A2W4SVH9-F1
#
_entry.id   AF-A0A2W4SVH9-F1
#
_cell.length_a   1.000
_cell.length_b   1.000
_cell.length_c   1.000
_cell.angle_alpha   90.00
_cell.angle_beta   90.00
_cell.angle_gamma   90.00
#
_symmetry.space_group_name_H-M   'P 1'
#
loop_
_entity.id
_entity.type
_entity.pdbx_description
1 polymer ?
#
loop_
_entity_poly.entity_id
_entity_poly.type
_entity_poly.pdbx_seq_one_letter_code
_entity_poly.pdbx_strand_id
1 'polypeptide(L)'
;MASLAGALYKTDVVESGGLSMSCFIRRIAVSALALGLIAGPGLAQDADAIRTAEQLRDAALSGSIAYPLVSELTTRFGPRLAGTASEQAAAAWGAETFRRLGFENVKVETFPLAVWNRGINSVEIVGPFAQPMTAVSLGGSSATPAEGIEAEAVVFETYQALLDAAEGSL
;
A
#
# COMPACT_ATOMS: atom_id res chain seq x y z
N MET A 1 -11.16 -82.27 -11.09
CA MET A 1 -11.68 -82.85 -9.84
C MET A 1 -12.69 -81.86 -9.27
N ALA A 2 -13.98 -82.10 -9.54
CA ALA A 2 -15.09 -82.21 -8.56
C ALA A 2 -15.37 -80.91 -7.78
N SER A 3 -16.58 -80.32 -7.71
CA SER A 3 -17.94 -80.84 -7.83
C SER A 3 -18.94 -79.65 -7.78
N LEU A 4 -20.02 -79.72 -8.58
CA LEU A 4 -21.45 -79.36 -8.34
C LEU A 4 -21.82 -78.28 -7.28
N ALA A 5 -22.91 -77.51 -7.32
CA ALA A 5 -24.02 -77.21 -8.25
C ALA A 5 -25.01 -76.30 -7.46
N GLY A 6 -25.69 -75.37 -8.13
CA GLY A 6 -26.99 -74.77 -7.74
C GLY A 6 -27.05 -73.94 -6.44
N ALA A 7 -28.10 -73.17 -6.14
CA ALA A 7 -29.23 -72.62 -6.87
C ALA A 7 -29.94 -71.66 -5.88
N LEU A 8 -30.57 -70.61 -6.42
CA LEU A 8 -31.84 -70.02 -5.95
C LEU A 8 -31.95 -69.31 -4.58
N TYR A 9 -32.00 -67.98 -4.68
CA TYR A 9 -33.05 -67.06 -4.22
C TYR A 9 -33.74 -67.30 -2.88
N LYS A 10 -33.56 -66.35 -1.95
CA LYS A 10 -34.58 -65.99 -0.97
C LYS A 10 -34.55 -64.48 -0.72
N THR A 11 -35.62 -63.81 -1.12
CA THR A 11 -35.99 -62.48 -0.67
C THR A 11 -36.49 -62.56 0.75
N ASP A 12 -35.89 -61.80 1.65
CA ASP A 12 -36.51 -61.44 2.91
C ASP A 12 -36.73 -59.92 2.92
N VAL A 13 -38.01 -59.58 2.95
CA VAL A 13 -38.59 -58.27 3.18
C VAL A 13 -38.19 -57.84 4.59
N VAL A 14 -37.59 -56.65 4.74
CA VAL A 14 -37.48 -55.99 6.04
C VAL A 14 -38.28 -54.70 6.00
N GLU A 15 -39.20 -54.63 6.94
CA GLU A 15 -40.25 -53.64 7.17
C GLU A 15 -39.78 -52.18 7.21
N SER A 16 -40.65 -51.34 6.66
CA SER A 16 -40.73 -49.90 6.88
C SER A 16 -41.05 -49.57 8.34
N GLY A 17 -40.02 -49.32 9.15
CA GLY A 17 -40.13 -48.65 10.46
C GLY A 17 -39.98 -47.15 10.30
N GLY A 18 -41.09 -46.42 10.48
CA GLY A 18 -41.21 -44.99 10.21
C GLY A 18 -40.20 -44.12 10.96
N LEU A 19 -39.34 -43.43 10.20
CA LEU A 19 -38.63 -42.27 10.69
C LEU A 19 -39.64 -41.11 10.81
N SER A 20 -39.91 -40.70 12.04
CA SER A 20 -40.85 -39.63 12.38
C SER A 20 -40.68 -38.37 11.50
N MET A 21 -41.76 -38.00 10.83
CA MET A 21 -41.92 -36.82 9.96
C MET A 21 -41.44 -35.50 10.60
N SER A 22 -41.37 -35.47 11.94
CA SER A 22 -40.93 -34.32 12.73
C SER A 22 -39.44 -33.99 12.57
N CYS A 23 -38.58 -34.98 12.28
CA CYS A 23 -37.13 -34.75 12.12
C CYS A 23 -36.73 -34.21 10.74
N PHE A 24 -37.53 -34.45 9.70
CA PHE A 24 -37.24 -33.97 8.35
C PHE A 24 -37.61 -32.50 8.14
N ILE A 25 -38.77 -32.08 8.66
CA ILE A 25 -39.23 -30.68 8.56
C ILE A 25 -38.29 -29.74 9.35
N ARG A 26 -37.77 -30.21 10.49
CA ARG A 26 -36.85 -29.43 11.33
C ARG A 26 -35.44 -29.28 10.72
N ARG A 27 -35.03 -30.17 9.80
CA ARG A 27 -33.75 -30.09 9.10
C ARG A 27 -33.80 -29.22 7.83
N ILE A 28 -34.94 -29.14 7.14
CA ILE A 28 -35.10 -28.26 5.98
C ILE A 28 -35.24 -26.78 6.40
N ALA A 29 -35.89 -26.51 7.53
CA ALA A 29 -36.04 -25.15 8.05
C ALA A 29 -34.70 -24.50 8.48
N VAL A 30 -33.72 -25.29 8.95
CA VAL A 30 -32.40 -24.77 9.36
C VAL A 30 -31.52 -24.42 8.16
N SER A 31 -31.67 -25.12 7.03
CA SER A 31 -30.90 -24.84 5.81
C SER A 31 -31.38 -23.60 5.04
N ALA A 32 -32.67 -23.25 5.13
CA ALA A 32 -33.20 -22.04 4.51
C ALA A 32 -32.81 -20.76 5.30
N LEU A 33 -32.63 -20.87 6.62
CA LEU A 33 -32.17 -19.76 7.45
C LEU A 33 -30.66 -19.48 7.27
N ALA A 34 -29.87 -20.50 6.91
CA ALA A 34 -28.44 -20.36 6.65
C ALA A 34 -28.12 -19.73 5.27
N LEU A 35 -29.02 -19.83 4.28
CA LEU A 35 -28.86 -19.15 2.98
C LEU A 35 -29.24 -17.66 3.01
N GLY A 36 -29.98 -17.18 4.01
CA GLY A 36 -30.35 -15.77 4.15
C GLY A 36 -29.20 -14.87 4.63
N LEU A 37 -28.16 -15.44 5.27
CA LEU A 37 -27.08 -14.66 5.89
C LEU A 37 -25.89 -14.32 4.98
N ILE A 38 -25.87 -14.80 3.72
CA ILE A 38 -24.74 -14.54 2.80
C ILE A 38 -25.01 -13.31 1.90
N ALA A 39 -26.22 -12.73 1.94
CA ALA A 39 -26.56 -11.49 1.24
C ALA A 39 -26.27 -10.26 2.12
N GLY A 40 -25.00 -9.93 2.36
CA GLY A 40 -24.67 -8.84 3.27
C GLY A 40 -23.26 -8.23 3.15
N PRO A 41 -22.82 -7.85 1.94
CA PRO A 41 -22.06 -6.59 1.86
C PRO A 41 -22.72 -5.54 0.94
N GLY A 42 -23.58 -5.97 0.01
CA GLY A 42 -24.17 -5.08 -1.00
C GLY A 42 -25.25 -4.13 -0.49
N LEU A 43 -25.89 -4.44 0.63
CA LEU A 43 -26.94 -3.62 1.25
C LEU A 43 -26.43 -2.66 2.34
N ALA A 44 -25.12 -2.64 2.60
CA ALA A 44 -24.52 -1.80 3.64
C ALA A 44 -24.05 -0.43 3.15
N GLN A 45 -24.08 -0.18 1.83
CA GLN A 45 -23.69 1.11 1.26
C GLN A 45 -24.94 1.97 1.10
N ASP A 46 -24.94 3.15 1.73
CA ASP A 46 -25.99 4.14 1.56
C ASP A 46 -26.12 4.51 0.08
N ALA A 47 -27.31 4.27 -0.49
CA ALA A 47 -27.58 4.50 -1.90
C ALA A 47 -27.39 5.97 -2.28
N ASP A 48 -27.60 6.90 -1.34
CA ASP A 48 -27.41 8.34 -1.57
C ASP A 48 -25.92 8.67 -1.64
N ALA A 49 -25.12 8.13 -0.72
CA ALA A 49 -23.66 8.21 -0.77
C ALA A 49 -23.08 7.64 -2.07
N ILE A 50 -23.60 6.51 -2.57
CA ILE A 50 -23.18 5.95 -3.87
C ILE A 50 -23.44 6.96 -5.00
N ARG A 51 -24.66 7.52 -5.06
CA ARG A 51 -25.01 8.50 -6.12
C ARG A 51 -24.13 9.75 -6.04
N THR A 52 -23.84 10.25 -4.85
CA THR A 52 -22.92 11.39 -4.67
C THR A 52 -21.50 11.03 -5.14
N ALA A 53 -21.00 9.84 -4.80
CA ALA A 53 -19.68 9.40 -5.24
C ALA A 53 -19.60 9.26 -6.77
N GLU A 54 -20.63 8.73 -7.41
CA GLU A 54 -20.74 8.65 -8.88
C GLU A 54 -20.69 10.05 -9.52
N GLN A 55 -21.45 11.00 -8.99
CA GLN A 55 -21.44 12.39 -9.48
C GLN A 55 -20.07 13.05 -9.34
N LEU A 56 -19.39 12.88 -8.20
CA LEU A 56 -18.06 13.44 -7.97
C LEU A 56 -17.01 12.81 -8.90
N ARG A 57 -17.07 11.48 -9.10
CA ARG A 57 -16.21 10.75 -10.05
C ARG A 57 -16.40 11.30 -11.45
N ASP A 58 -17.65 11.36 -11.92
CA ASP A 58 -17.95 11.76 -13.30
C ASP A 58 -17.55 13.22 -13.54
N ALA A 59 -17.76 14.11 -12.57
CA ALA A 59 -17.27 15.48 -12.61
C ALA A 59 -15.73 15.52 -12.74
N ALA A 60 -15.00 14.79 -11.89
CA ALA A 60 -13.54 14.75 -11.93
C ALA A 60 -12.98 14.21 -13.25
N LEU A 61 -13.64 13.21 -13.85
CA LEU A 61 -13.25 12.63 -15.14
C LEU A 61 -13.59 13.53 -16.34
N SER A 62 -14.65 14.34 -16.25
CA SER A 62 -15.02 15.29 -17.30
C SER A 62 -14.04 16.47 -17.41
N GLY A 63 -13.33 16.77 -16.32
CA GLY A 63 -12.34 17.82 -16.23
C GLY A 63 -12.18 18.31 -14.80
N SER A 64 -10.95 18.61 -14.39
CA SER A 64 -10.67 19.14 -13.05
C SER A 64 -9.51 20.13 -13.05
N ILE A 65 -9.42 20.91 -11.96
CA ILE A 65 -8.28 21.82 -11.72
C ILE A 65 -7.01 21.09 -11.27
N ALA A 66 -7.03 19.76 -11.14
CA ALA A 66 -5.92 19.00 -10.56
C ALA A 66 -4.62 19.16 -11.36
N TYR A 67 -4.69 19.05 -12.70
CA TYR A 67 -3.51 19.22 -13.55
C TYR A 67 -2.94 20.65 -13.49
N PRO A 68 -3.74 21.73 -13.66
CA PRO A 68 -3.26 23.09 -13.44
C PRO A 68 -2.60 23.30 -12.07
N LEU A 69 -3.18 22.76 -11.00
CA LEU A 69 -2.62 22.90 -9.65
C LEU A 69 -1.25 22.22 -9.51
N VAL A 70 -1.11 20.97 -9.95
CA VAL A 70 0.18 20.28 -9.87
C VAL A 70 1.21 20.91 -10.80
N SER A 71 0.79 21.38 -11.97
CA SER A 71 1.65 22.08 -12.94
C SER A 71 2.20 23.38 -12.36
N GLU A 72 1.35 24.23 -11.78
CA GLU A 72 1.78 25.45 -11.10
C GLU A 72 2.73 25.13 -9.95
N LEU A 73 2.36 24.15 -9.13
CA LEU A 73 3.15 23.74 -7.99
C LEU A 73 4.54 23.25 -8.44
N THR A 74 4.66 22.34 -9.41
CA THR A 74 5.96 21.80 -9.85
C THR A 74 6.77 22.79 -10.68
N THR A 75 6.14 23.57 -11.55
CA THR A 75 6.85 24.49 -12.46
C THR A 75 7.37 25.72 -11.73
N ARG A 76 6.56 26.33 -10.85
CA ARG A 76 6.92 27.58 -10.18
C ARG A 76 7.90 27.37 -9.03
N PHE A 77 7.75 26.28 -8.28
CA PHE A 77 8.52 26.05 -7.05
C PHE A 77 9.60 24.97 -7.20
N GLY A 78 9.44 24.01 -8.12
CA GLY A 78 10.43 22.95 -8.33
C GLY A 78 10.64 22.07 -7.09
N PRO A 79 11.88 21.69 -6.76
CA PRO A 79 12.19 20.91 -5.55
C PRO A 79 11.82 21.68 -4.27
N ARG A 80 11.06 21.02 -3.38
CA ARG A 80 10.51 21.60 -2.15
C ARG A 80 10.85 20.74 -0.93
N LEU A 81 12.15 20.56 -0.67
CA LEU A 81 12.59 19.83 0.52
C LEU A 81 12.11 20.56 1.78
N ALA A 82 11.73 19.81 2.81
CA ALA A 82 11.21 20.38 4.06
C ALA A 82 12.20 21.39 4.68
N GLY A 83 11.68 22.55 5.10
CA GLY A 83 12.49 23.62 5.70
C GLY A 83 13.19 24.53 4.69
N THR A 84 13.09 24.27 3.39
CA THR A 84 13.65 25.16 2.36
C THR A 84 12.73 26.36 2.07
N ALA A 85 13.31 27.44 1.53
CA ALA A 85 12.54 28.61 1.11
C ALA A 85 11.48 28.27 0.04
N SER A 86 11.75 27.28 -0.83
CA SER A 86 10.80 26.84 -1.85
C SER A 86 9.57 26.15 -1.23
N GLU A 87 9.78 25.30 -0.22
CA GLU A 87 8.70 24.66 0.53
C GLU A 87 7.81 25.70 1.23
N GLN A 88 8.40 26.67 1.92
CA GLN A 88 7.67 27.75 2.58
C GLN A 88 6.87 28.61 1.59
N ALA A 89 7.47 28.95 0.44
CA ALA A 89 6.79 29.71 -0.61
C ALA A 89 5.61 28.92 -1.22
N ALA A 90 5.78 27.61 -1.40
CA ALA A 90 4.72 26.74 -1.89
C ALA A 90 3.59 26.58 -0.87
N ALA A 91 3.88 26.50 0.43
CA ALA A 91 2.88 26.46 1.49
C ALA A 91 2.04 27.75 1.51
N ALA A 92 2.69 28.92 1.42
CA ALA A 92 2.01 30.20 1.35
C ALA A 92 1.10 30.31 0.12
N TRP A 93 1.59 29.89 -1.06
CA TRP A 93 0.81 29.83 -2.28
C TRP A 93 -0.37 28.84 -2.19
N GLY A 94 -0.17 27.68 -1.57
CA GLY A 94 -1.23 26.70 -1.35
C GLY A 94 -2.36 27.26 -0.49
N ALA A 95 -2.01 27.95 0.60
CA ALA A 95 -2.98 28.64 1.45
C ALA A 95 -3.76 29.73 0.70
N GLU A 96 -3.10 30.54 -0.13
CA GLU A 96 -3.78 31.53 -0.97
C GLU A 96 -4.70 30.86 -2.01
N THR A 97 -4.24 29.76 -2.61
CA THR A 97 -5.01 29.01 -3.60
C THR A 97 -6.27 28.41 -3.00
N PHE A 98 -6.19 27.80 -1.83
CA PHE A 98 -7.38 27.30 -1.13
C PHE A 98 -8.35 28.42 -0.75
N ARG A 99 -7.87 29.59 -0.31
CA ARG A 99 -8.75 30.74 -0.06
C ARG A 99 -9.46 31.20 -1.33
N ARG A 100 -8.75 31.27 -2.46
CA ARG A 100 -9.32 31.65 -3.77
C ARG A 100 -10.34 30.63 -4.29
N LEU A 101 -10.17 29.34 -3.95
CA LEU A 101 -11.12 28.28 -4.27
C LEU A 101 -12.35 28.26 -3.34
N GLY A 102 -12.42 29.16 -2.35
CA GLY A 102 -13.57 29.29 -1.45
C GLY A 102 -13.54 28.34 -0.25
N PHE A 103 -12.39 27.72 0.07
CA PHE A 103 -12.28 26.92 1.29
C PHE A 103 -12.30 27.79 2.55
N GLU A 104 -12.94 27.28 3.59
CA GLU A 104 -13.00 27.90 4.92
C GLU A 104 -11.84 27.42 5.82
N ASN A 105 -11.56 28.17 6.88
CA ASN A 105 -10.56 27.82 7.91
C ASN A 105 -9.13 27.52 7.38
N VAL A 106 -8.69 28.22 6.32
CA VAL A 106 -7.36 28.01 5.73
C VAL A 106 -6.25 28.66 6.59
N LYS A 107 -5.39 27.82 7.17
CA LYS A 107 -4.26 28.22 8.04
C LYS A 107 -2.97 27.52 7.61
N VAL A 108 -1.84 28.18 7.86
CA VAL A 108 -0.51 27.57 7.77
C VAL A 108 -0.07 27.29 9.20
N GLU A 109 0.13 26.03 9.53
CA GLU A 109 0.57 25.59 10.86
C GLU A 109 2.08 25.33 10.84
N THR A 110 2.80 25.89 11.81
CA THR A 110 4.26 25.78 11.89
C THR A 110 4.66 24.80 12.98
N PHE A 111 5.73 24.06 12.72
CA PHE A 111 6.29 23.08 13.65
C PHE A 111 7.82 23.01 13.48
N PRO A 112 8.57 22.64 14.54
CA PRO A 112 10.02 22.53 14.44
C PRO A 112 10.43 21.36 13.54
N LEU A 113 11.47 21.57 12.73
CA LEU A 113 12.04 20.56 11.83
C LEU A 113 13.54 20.40 12.09
N ALA A 114 13.99 19.14 12.14
CA ALA A 114 15.41 18.82 12.00
C ALA A 114 15.75 18.91 10.51
N VAL A 115 16.25 20.08 10.08
CA VAL A 115 16.53 20.34 8.66
C VAL A 115 17.86 19.71 8.27
N TRP A 116 17.84 18.95 7.18
CA TRP A 116 19.04 18.44 6.53
C TRP A 116 19.18 19.13 5.17
N ASN A 117 20.34 19.74 4.94
CA ASN A 117 20.68 20.32 3.65
C ASN A 117 21.78 19.50 3.00
N ARG A 118 21.52 19.07 1.77
CA ARG A 118 22.49 18.33 0.96
C ARG A 118 23.67 19.23 0.64
N GLY A 119 24.88 18.78 0.97
CA GLY A 119 26.13 19.41 0.56
C GLY A 119 26.60 18.95 -0.82
N ILE A 120 27.88 19.19 -1.10
CA ILE A 120 28.55 18.64 -2.27
C ILE A 120 28.71 17.13 -2.08
N ASN A 121 28.56 16.38 -3.17
CA ASN A 121 28.81 14.94 -3.20
C ASN A 121 29.63 14.58 -4.44
N SER A 122 30.72 13.87 -4.22
CA SER A 122 31.55 13.28 -5.25
C SER A 122 32.01 11.91 -4.78
N VAL A 123 31.99 10.93 -5.67
CA VAL A 123 32.44 9.57 -5.40
C VAL A 123 33.18 9.09 -6.64
N GLU A 124 34.31 8.42 -6.45
CA GLU A 124 35.10 7.82 -7.52
C GLU A 124 35.72 6.51 -7.05
N ILE A 125 35.98 5.63 -8.00
CA ILE A 125 36.85 4.47 -7.79
C ILE A 125 38.27 4.93 -8.10
N VAL A 126 39.18 4.78 -7.13
CA VAL A 126 40.60 5.19 -7.24
C VAL A 126 41.55 4.03 -7.59
N GLY A 127 41.02 2.80 -7.68
CA GLY A 127 41.79 1.59 -7.94
C GLY A 127 42.35 1.49 -9.38
N PRO A 128 42.81 0.29 -9.81
CA PRO A 128 43.52 0.11 -11.08
C PRO A 128 42.70 0.52 -12.32
N PHE A 129 41.38 0.58 -12.19
CA PHE A 129 40.45 1.05 -13.21
C PHE A 129 39.70 2.28 -12.67
N ALA A 130 40.42 3.39 -12.53
CA ALA A 130 39.86 4.60 -11.95
C ALA A 130 38.71 5.17 -12.78
N GLN A 131 37.60 5.49 -12.12
CA GLN A 131 36.43 6.05 -12.80
C GLN A 131 35.54 6.86 -11.84
N PRO A 132 34.97 7.98 -12.31
CA PRO A 132 34.00 8.75 -11.54
C PRO A 132 32.68 7.97 -11.38
N MET A 133 31.99 8.18 -10.26
CA MET A 133 30.68 7.59 -10.00
C MET A 133 29.61 8.66 -9.86
N THR A 134 28.42 8.36 -10.38
CA THR A 134 27.22 9.15 -10.06
C THR A 134 26.65 8.61 -8.75
N ALA A 135 26.71 9.43 -7.71
CA ALA A 135 26.21 9.11 -6.39
C ALA A 135 25.29 10.21 -5.86
N VAL A 136 24.50 9.87 -4.86
CA VAL A 136 23.64 10.80 -4.13
C VAL A 136 23.68 10.47 -2.65
N SER A 137 23.93 11.46 -1.80
CA SER A 137 23.88 11.26 -0.34
C SER A 137 22.48 10.85 0.11
N LEU A 138 22.40 9.93 1.06
CA LEU A 138 21.14 9.62 1.72
C LEU A 138 20.72 10.78 2.62
N GLY A 139 19.41 11.05 2.70
CA GLY A 139 18.88 12.10 3.57
C GLY A 139 19.24 11.82 5.02
N GLY A 140 19.81 12.81 5.71
CA GLY A 140 20.30 12.66 7.08
C GLY A 140 21.74 12.16 7.21
N SER A 141 22.44 11.85 6.11
CA SER A 141 23.87 11.51 6.15
C SER A 141 24.70 12.67 6.68
N SER A 142 25.70 12.33 7.51
CA SER A 142 26.74 13.28 7.94
C SER A 142 27.68 13.61 6.79
N ALA A 143 28.34 14.76 6.88
CA ALA A 143 29.41 15.13 5.95
C ALA A 143 30.68 14.32 6.25
N THR A 144 31.47 14.05 5.20
CA THR A 144 32.84 13.56 5.34
C THR A 144 33.76 14.66 5.87
N PRO A 145 34.96 14.32 6.40
CA PRO A 145 36.02 15.30 6.63
C PRO A 145 36.34 16.14 5.38
N ALA A 146 36.98 17.28 5.58
CA ALA A 146 37.26 18.24 4.50
C ALA A 146 38.19 17.66 3.43
N GLU A 147 39.10 16.78 3.85
CA GLU A 147 40.02 16.01 3.02
C GLU A 147 39.36 14.84 2.26
N GLY A 148 38.09 14.53 2.55
CA GLY A 148 37.39 13.37 2.00
C GLY A 148 37.66 12.08 2.78
N ILE A 149 37.16 10.97 2.25
CA ILE A 149 37.41 9.62 2.78
C ILE A 149 37.80 8.74 1.60
N GLU A 150 38.93 8.05 1.73
CA GLU A 150 39.35 6.96 0.85
C GLU A 150 39.42 5.68 1.68
N ALA A 151 38.75 4.62 1.22
CA ALA A 151 38.68 3.35 1.93
C ALA A 151 38.39 2.20 0.95
N GLU A 152 38.74 0.98 1.39
CA GLU A 152 38.32 -0.25 0.70
C GLU A 152 36.80 -0.45 0.85
N ALA A 153 36.16 -0.95 -0.21
CA ALA A 153 34.73 -1.21 -0.21
C ALA A 153 34.46 -2.72 -0.05
N VAL A 154 33.56 -3.08 0.87
CA VAL A 154 33.08 -4.45 1.05
C VAL A 154 31.63 -4.54 0.59
N VAL A 155 31.30 -5.54 -0.21
CA VAL A 155 29.95 -5.74 -0.75
C VAL A 155 29.20 -6.77 0.09
N PHE A 156 27.99 -6.42 0.48
CA PHE A 156 27.02 -7.31 1.11
C PHE A 156 25.79 -7.46 0.22
N GLU A 157 25.33 -8.69 0.01
CA GLU A 157 24.15 -8.95 -0.82
C GLU A 157 22.84 -8.49 -0.16
N THR A 158 22.80 -8.47 1.17
CA THR A 158 21.64 -8.03 1.94
C THR A 158 22.06 -7.19 3.13
N TYR A 159 21.13 -6.37 3.62
CA TYR A 159 21.32 -5.65 4.87
C TYR A 159 21.52 -6.60 6.06
N GLN A 160 20.87 -7.77 6.05
CA GLN A 160 21.07 -8.77 7.11
C GLN A 160 22.49 -9.33 7.10
N ALA A 161 23.07 -9.58 5.92
CA ALA A 161 24.46 -10.03 5.81
C ALA A 161 25.46 -9.01 6.38
N LEU A 162 25.17 -7.70 6.26
CA LEU A 162 25.96 -6.66 6.91
C LEU A 162 25.83 -6.71 8.45
N LEU A 163 24.62 -6.93 8.97
CA LEU A 163 24.38 -7.01 10.42
C LEU A 163 25.01 -8.26 11.05
N ASP A 164 25.07 -9.36 10.30
CA ASP A 164 25.65 -10.63 10.74
C ASP A 164 27.19 -10.67 10.62
N ALA A 165 27.80 -9.65 10.02
CA ALA A 165 29.25 -9.55 9.89
C ALA A 165 29.92 -9.40 11.26
N ALA A 166 31.11 -9.99 11.42
CA ALA A 166 31.85 -9.92 12.67
C ALA A 166 32.29 -8.48 12.97
N GLU A 167 32.25 -8.08 14.23
CA GLU A 167 32.70 -6.74 14.64
C GLU A 167 34.18 -6.54 14.28
N GLY A 168 34.49 -5.42 13.62
CA GLY A 168 35.85 -5.11 13.15
C GLY A 168 36.27 -5.82 11.86
N SER A 169 35.35 -6.48 11.14
CA SER A 169 35.65 -7.09 9.84
C SER A 169 35.54 -6.13 8.64
N LEU A 170 35.52 -4.81 8.89
CA LEU A 170 35.37 -3.73 7.90
C LEU A 170 36.58 -2.80 7.94
#